data_AF-A0A7W1FSW1-F1
#
_entry.id   AF-A0A7W1FSW1-F1
#
_cell.length_a   1.000
_cell.length_b   1.000
_cell.length_c   1.000
_cell.angle_alpha   90.00
_cell.angle_beta   90.00
_cell.angle_gamma   90.00
#
_symmetry.space_group_name_H-M   'P 1'
#
loop_
_entity.id
_entity.type
_entity.pdbx_description
1 polymer ?
#
loop_
_entity_poly.entity_id
_entity_poly.type
_entity_poly.pdbx_seq_one_letter_code
_entity_poly.pdbx_strand_id
1 'polypeptide(L)'
;MRRTAVLVSALTAALVLTMTSGPVSQQGLSPQSAQARLPALTVSVACKATPERTHVKNNRNRAITIKTVGSIYRPYSYEPFRVDRRLGGGKSVTFESGSGANRNKLTGSFIYNNDVGSKEGARVVRSSGARFVDRCG
;
A
#
# COMPACT_ATOMS: atom_id res chain seq x y z
N MET A 1 39.18 13.76 -63.81
CA MET A 1 38.12 14.79 -63.71
C MET A 1 37.03 14.25 -62.78
N ARG A 2 37.00 14.58 -61.49
CA ARG A 2 36.19 15.63 -60.80
C ARG A 2 36.37 15.27 -59.30
N ARG A 3 36.55 16.11 -58.28
CA ARG A 3 36.52 17.55 -57.96
C ARG A 3 37.29 17.67 -56.61
N THR A 4 38.36 18.47 -56.48
CA THR A 4 38.43 19.73 -55.67
C THR A 4 37.80 19.64 -54.27
N ALA A 5 38.34 20.13 -53.15
CA ALA A 5 39.45 21.05 -52.85
C ALA A 5 39.61 21.09 -51.30
N VAL A 6 40.84 21.10 -50.75
CA VAL A 6 41.52 22.21 -50.03
C VAL A 6 40.81 22.62 -48.70
N LEU A 7 41.42 22.66 -47.49
CA LEU A 7 42.22 23.79 -46.95
C LEU A 7 42.62 23.58 -45.46
N VAL A 8 43.91 23.82 -45.16
CA VAL A 8 44.45 24.79 -44.14
C VAL A 8 44.38 24.37 -42.66
N SER A 9 45.49 24.01 -41.98
CA SER A 9 46.65 24.82 -41.50
C SER A 9 46.29 25.90 -40.47
N ALA A 10 46.71 25.72 -39.20
CA ALA A 10 47.26 26.74 -38.27
C ALA A 10 47.29 26.16 -36.83
N LEU A 11 48.45 25.84 -36.26
CA LEU A 11 49.28 26.72 -35.41
C LEU A 11 48.57 27.28 -34.15
N THR A 12 48.83 26.57 -33.04
CA THR A 12 49.13 27.06 -31.67
C THR A 12 48.63 28.43 -31.21
N ALA A 13 47.84 28.43 -30.14
CA ALA A 13 47.93 29.45 -29.09
C ALA A 13 47.61 28.81 -27.73
N ALA A 14 48.61 28.73 -26.88
CA ALA A 14 48.44 28.42 -25.47
C ALA A 14 47.77 29.63 -24.78
N LEU A 15 46.74 29.37 -23.97
CA LEU A 15 46.28 30.32 -22.97
C LEU A 15 46.04 29.57 -21.66
N VAL A 16 46.99 29.75 -20.73
CA VAL A 16 46.89 29.33 -19.34
C VAL A 16 45.94 30.32 -18.65
N LEU A 17 44.82 29.85 -18.12
CA LEU A 17 43.99 30.61 -17.19
C LEU A 17 43.77 29.82 -15.91
N THR A 18 44.43 30.37 -14.90
CA THR A 18 44.42 30.13 -13.46
C THR A 18 43.08 29.67 -12.88
N MET A 19 43.20 28.67 -12.00
CA MET A 19 42.17 28.21 -11.09
C MET A 19 41.69 29.36 -10.18
N THR A 20 40.39 29.66 -10.22
CA THR A 20 39.70 30.34 -9.11
C THR A 20 38.68 29.38 -8.54
N SER A 21 39.07 28.78 -7.42
CA SER A 21 38.22 28.02 -6.52
C SER A 21 37.05 28.88 -6.04
N GLY A 22 35.87 28.68 -6.62
CA GLY A 22 34.61 29.11 -6.01
C GLY A 22 34.05 27.97 -5.15
N PRO A 23 33.57 28.23 -3.92
CA PRO A 23 32.81 27.23 -3.19
C PRO A 23 31.46 27.11 -3.90
N VAL A 24 31.30 26.06 -4.71
CA VAL A 24 29.96 25.66 -5.14
C VAL A 24 29.27 25.13 -3.89
N SER A 25 28.44 25.97 -3.27
CA SER A 25 27.47 25.53 -2.28
C SER A 25 26.56 24.49 -2.91
N GLN A 26 26.95 23.23 -2.81
CA GLN A 26 26.03 22.11 -2.91
C GLN A 26 25.19 22.13 -1.63
N GLN A 27 24.20 23.03 -1.58
CA GLN A 27 23.00 22.77 -0.79
C GLN A 27 22.29 21.61 -1.47
N GLY A 28 22.83 20.42 -1.24
CA GLY A 28 22.15 19.18 -1.48
C GLY A 28 20.86 19.23 -0.67
N LEU A 29 19.75 19.42 -1.37
CA LEU A 29 18.46 18.98 -0.89
C LEU A 29 18.60 17.47 -0.74
N SER A 30 19.11 17.02 0.40
CA SER A 30 19.02 15.63 0.81
C SER A 30 17.57 15.25 0.63
N PRO A 31 17.24 14.27 -0.25
CA PRO A 31 15.88 13.76 -0.29
C PRO A 31 15.64 13.16 1.09
N GLN A 32 14.96 13.92 1.95
CA GLN A 32 14.46 13.39 3.20
C GLN A 32 13.59 12.21 2.78
N SER A 33 14.10 10.99 3.02
CA SER A 33 13.42 9.75 2.68
C SER A 33 11.99 9.91 3.15
N ALA A 34 11.04 9.95 2.22
CA ALA A 34 9.64 10.08 2.58
C ALA A 34 9.28 8.84 3.40
N GLN A 35 9.31 8.95 4.74
CA GLN A 35 8.92 7.86 5.61
C GLN A 35 7.50 7.48 5.22
N ALA A 36 7.36 6.26 4.69
CA ALA A 36 6.09 5.77 4.19
C ALA A 36 5.06 5.90 5.30
N ARG A 37 4.11 6.81 5.13
CA ARG A 37 3.07 7.05 6.12
C ARG A 37 2.26 5.77 6.24
N LEU A 38 2.20 5.20 7.46
CA LEU A 38 1.40 4.00 7.72
C LEU A 38 -0.02 4.16 7.17
N PRO A 39 -0.61 3.10 6.59
CA PRO A 39 -1.99 3.13 6.12
C PRO A 39 -2.93 3.44 7.28
N ALA A 40 -4.10 4.03 6.98
CA ALA A 40 -5.03 4.42 8.05
C ALA A 40 -5.55 3.22 8.84
N LEU A 41 -5.76 2.10 8.16
CA LEU A 41 -6.04 0.80 8.76
C LEU A 41 -4.96 -0.19 8.36
N THR A 42 -4.57 -1.07 9.28
CA THR A 42 -3.91 -2.34 8.95
C THR A 42 -4.98 -3.43 8.98
N VAL A 43 -5.02 -4.26 7.94
CA VAL A 43 -5.87 -5.43 7.86
C VAL A 43 -4.96 -6.65 7.91
N SER A 44 -5.37 -7.69 8.64
CA SER A 44 -4.65 -8.97 8.69
C SER A 44 -5.65 -10.12 8.68
N VAL A 45 -5.44 -11.11 7.81
CA VAL A 45 -6.36 -12.26 7.67
C VAL A 45 -5.75 -13.56 8.15
N ALA A 46 -6.60 -14.42 8.73
CA ALA A 46 -6.28 -15.82 8.99
C ALA A 46 -7.32 -16.69 8.28
N CYS A 47 -7.10 -16.95 6.99
CA CYS A 47 -8.07 -17.61 6.10
C CYS A 47 -8.26 -19.11 6.38
N LYS A 48 -7.23 -19.76 6.92
CA LYS A 48 -7.23 -21.20 7.25
C LYS A 48 -7.65 -21.49 8.69
N ALA A 49 -7.97 -20.46 9.48
CA ALA A 49 -8.39 -20.62 10.86
C ALA A 49 -9.87 -21.03 10.95
N THR A 50 -10.23 -21.69 12.05
CA THR A 50 -11.63 -22.03 12.38
C THR A 50 -11.98 -21.42 13.74
N PRO A 51 -12.80 -20.36 13.81
CA PRO A 51 -13.33 -19.58 12.69
C PRO A 51 -12.24 -18.81 11.94
N GLU A 52 -12.55 -18.41 10.70
CA GLU A 52 -11.76 -17.47 9.92
C GLU A 52 -11.75 -16.11 10.62
N ARG A 53 -10.64 -15.36 10.47
CA ARG A 53 -10.49 -14.07 11.16
C ARG A 53 -10.03 -12.97 10.21
N THR A 54 -10.71 -11.84 10.24
CA THR A 54 -10.22 -10.55 9.73
C THR A 54 -9.96 -9.61 10.89
N HIS A 55 -8.69 -9.35 11.18
CA HIS A 55 -8.25 -8.35 12.14
C HIS A 55 -8.08 -6.99 11.47
N VAL A 56 -8.61 -5.94 12.10
CA VAL A 56 -8.49 -4.56 11.63
C VAL A 56 -7.98 -3.68 12.76
N LYS A 57 -6.85 -3.01 12.53
CA LYS A 57 -6.27 -2.03 13.46
C LYS A 57 -6.38 -0.62 12.89
N ASN A 58 -6.86 0.32 13.69
CA ASN A 58 -6.83 1.74 13.36
C ASN A 58 -5.47 2.34 13.75
N ASN A 59 -4.68 2.74 12.76
CA ASN A 59 -3.35 3.33 12.96
C ASN A 59 -3.39 4.87 13.08
N ARG A 60 -4.58 5.46 13.24
CA ARG A 60 -4.74 6.88 13.50
C ARG A 60 -5.04 7.10 14.98
N ASN A 61 -4.79 8.32 15.45
CA ASN A 61 -5.18 8.78 16.79
C ASN A 61 -6.68 9.14 16.88
N ARG A 62 -7.37 9.26 15.74
CA ARG A 62 -8.82 9.53 15.65
C ARG A 62 -9.61 8.27 15.30
N ALA A 63 -10.90 8.27 15.63
CA ALA A 63 -11.79 7.18 15.28
C ALA A 63 -11.97 7.03 13.75
N ILE A 64 -12.12 5.79 13.30
CA ILE A 64 -12.47 5.43 11.92
C ILE A 64 -13.68 4.49 11.97
N THR A 65 -14.65 4.72 11.09
CA THR A 65 -15.79 3.81 10.93
C THR A 65 -15.53 2.85 9.79
N ILE A 66 -15.53 1.55 10.10
CA ILE A 66 -15.53 0.46 9.13
C ILE A 66 -16.97 0.24 8.67
N LYS A 67 -17.21 0.33 7.36
CA LYS A 67 -18.54 0.17 6.77
C LYS A 67 -18.78 -1.28 6.37
N THR A 68 -17.82 -1.87 5.66
CA THR A 68 -17.98 -3.22 5.14
C THR A 68 -16.72 -4.07 5.27
N VAL A 69 -16.93 -5.38 5.35
CA VAL A 69 -15.92 -6.44 5.32
C VAL A 69 -16.42 -7.52 4.37
N GLY A 70 -15.54 -8.11 3.56
CA GLY A 70 -15.88 -9.26 2.72
C GLY A 70 -14.64 -9.87 2.08
N SER A 71 -14.81 -11.01 1.44
CA SER A 71 -13.78 -11.69 0.63
C SER A 71 -13.40 -10.86 -0.62
N ILE A 72 -12.26 -11.19 -1.23
CA ILE A 72 -11.77 -10.52 -2.44
C ILE A 72 -12.07 -11.37 -3.67
N TYR A 73 -11.90 -12.68 -3.57
CA TYR A 73 -12.00 -13.58 -4.70
C TYR A 73 -13.39 -14.20 -4.77
N ARG A 74 -14.15 -13.82 -5.80
CA ARG A 74 -15.51 -14.35 -6.06
C ARG A 74 -16.40 -14.30 -4.82
N PRO A 75 -16.63 -13.10 -4.24
CA PRO A 75 -17.47 -12.95 -3.07
C PRO A 75 -18.86 -13.53 -3.30
N TYR A 76 -19.46 -14.07 -2.24
CA TYR A 76 -20.82 -14.58 -2.29
C TYR A 76 -21.84 -13.45 -2.49
N SER A 77 -23.07 -13.79 -2.87
CA SER A 77 -24.14 -12.81 -3.09
C SER A 77 -24.52 -11.99 -1.85
N TYR A 78 -24.24 -12.51 -0.65
CA TYR A 78 -24.45 -11.81 0.63
C TYR A 78 -23.25 -10.93 1.05
N GLU A 79 -22.15 -10.95 0.29
CA GLU A 79 -20.98 -10.12 0.53
C GLU A 79 -21.00 -8.84 -0.32
N PRO A 80 -20.46 -7.72 0.19
CA PRO A 80 -19.78 -7.59 1.48
C PRO A 80 -20.74 -7.38 2.66
N PHE A 81 -20.34 -7.83 3.84
CA PHE A 81 -21.09 -7.64 5.07
C PHE A 81 -21.04 -6.18 5.52
N ARG A 82 -22.19 -5.61 5.86
CA ARG A 82 -22.28 -4.29 6.48
C ARG A 82 -22.09 -4.42 8.00
N VAL A 83 -21.06 -3.75 8.53
CA VAL A 83 -20.67 -3.87 9.95
C VAL A 83 -20.80 -2.57 10.75
N ASP A 84 -20.75 -1.41 10.10
CA ASP A 84 -20.87 -0.07 10.71
C ASP A 84 -20.08 0.13 12.02
N ARG A 85 -18.90 -0.50 12.12
CA ARG A 85 -18.08 -0.53 13.34
C ARG A 85 -17.24 0.73 13.49
N ARG A 86 -17.55 1.56 14.49
CA ARG A 86 -16.68 2.67 14.91
C ARG A 86 -15.51 2.13 15.74
N LEU A 87 -14.29 2.37 15.26
CA LEU A 87 -13.06 1.93 15.91
C LEU A 87 -12.25 3.14 16.38
N GLY A 88 -12.05 3.26 17.71
CA GLY A 88 -11.25 4.33 18.30
C GLY A 88 -9.81 4.36 17.78
N GLY A 89 -9.11 5.48 17.97
CA GLY A 89 -7.72 5.61 17.56
C GLY A 89 -6.82 4.59 18.25
N GLY A 90 -5.92 3.94 17.50
CA GLY A 90 -5.03 2.89 18.00
C GLY A 90 -5.71 1.56 18.35
N LYS A 91 -7.05 1.48 18.32
CA LYS A 91 -7.81 0.27 18.69
C LYS A 91 -7.88 -0.72 17.54
N SER A 92 -8.26 -1.95 17.86
CA SER A 92 -8.48 -3.01 16.88
C SER A 92 -9.80 -3.76 17.09
N VAL A 93 -10.24 -4.47 16.06
CA VAL A 93 -11.41 -5.34 16.07
C VAL A 93 -11.12 -6.57 15.20
N THR A 94 -11.65 -7.72 15.59
CA THR A 94 -11.61 -8.95 14.79
C THR A 94 -13.03 -9.32 14.39
N PHE A 95 -13.25 -9.53 13.10
CA PHE A 95 -14.47 -10.10 12.54
C PHE A 95 -14.25 -11.58 12.25
N GLU A 96 -15.26 -12.40 12.58
CA GLU A 96 -15.18 -13.86 12.46
C GLU A 96 -16.21 -14.40 11.45
N SER A 97 -15.81 -15.37 10.65
CA SER A 97 -16.65 -16.13 9.72
C SER A 97 -16.36 -17.63 9.82
N GLY A 98 -17.26 -18.46 9.33
CA GLY A 98 -17.12 -19.91 9.41
C GLY A 98 -17.60 -20.52 10.72
N SER A 99 -17.36 -21.82 10.83
CA SER A 99 -17.79 -22.62 11.99
C SER A 99 -17.14 -22.10 13.28
N GLY A 100 -17.94 -21.97 14.35
CA GLY A 100 -17.47 -21.46 15.64
C GLY A 100 -17.30 -19.94 15.73
N ALA A 101 -17.68 -19.18 14.69
CA ALA A 101 -17.64 -17.72 14.72
C ALA A 101 -18.61 -17.16 15.78
N ASN A 102 -18.09 -16.36 16.71
CA ASN A 102 -18.83 -15.81 17.85
C ASN A 102 -18.62 -14.31 18.02
N ARG A 103 -17.40 -13.79 17.82
CA ARG A 103 -17.08 -12.37 18.06
C ARG A 103 -17.16 -11.56 16.78
N ASN A 104 -17.94 -10.48 16.81
CA ASN A 104 -18.24 -9.64 15.63
C ASN A 104 -18.50 -10.50 14.38
N LYS A 105 -19.38 -11.50 14.56
CA LYS A 105 -19.67 -12.52 13.55
C LYS A 105 -20.20 -11.89 12.27
N LEU A 106 -19.59 -12.24 11.15
CA LEU A 106 -20.06 -11.89 9.80
C LEU A 106 -21.09 -12.91 9.32
N THR A 107 -20.78 -14.19 9.46
CA THR A 107 -21.61 -15.33 9.06
C THR A 107 -21.16 -16.60 9.76
N GLY A 108 -21.98 -17.66 9.72
CA GLY A 108 -21.58 -19.01 10.16
C GLY A 108 -20.87 -19.83 9.06
N SER A 109 -20.80 -19.31 7.84
CA SER A 109 -20.15 -19.96 6.69
C SER A 109 -18.74 -19.43 6.48
N PHE A 110 -17.83 -20.29 6.00
CA PHE A 110 -16.49 -19.86 5.58
C PHE A 110 -16.61 -18.99 4.33
N ILE A 111 -15.89 -17.87 4.29
CA ILE A 111 -15.96 -16.89 3.19
C ILE A 111 -14.66 -16.81 2.38
N TYR A 112 -13.54 -17.35 2.86
CA TYR A 112 -12.28 -17.33 2.12
C TYR A 112 -12.06 -18.63 1.37
N ASN A 113 -11.76 -18.52 0.07
CA ASN A 113 -11.29 -19.64 -0.72
C ASN A 113 -9.78 -19.88 -0.50
N ASN A 114 -9.44 -20.92 0.24
CA ASN A 114 -8.05 -21.27 0.55
C ASN A 114 -7.28 -21.90 -0.64
N ASP A 115 -7.97 -22.35 -1.69
CA ASP A 115 -7.37 -23.06 -2.83
C ASP A 115 -6.75 -22.10 -3.86
N VAL A 116 -7.06 -20.81 -3.78
CA VAL A 116 -6.58 -19.80 -4.75
C VAL A 116 -5.42 -18.96 -4.23
N GLY A 117 -4.88 -19.31 -3.06
CA GLY A 117 -3.72 -18.66 -2.45
C GLY A 117 -3.88 -17.14 -2.33
N SER A 118 -2.88 -16.40 -2.79
CA SER A 118 -2.84 -14.93 -2.70
C SER A 118 -3.85 -14.21 -3.62
N LYS A 119 -4.75 -14.91 -4.30
CA LYS A 119 -5.89 -14.27 -5.00
C LYS A 119 -7.02 -13.95 -4.01
N GLU A 120 -7.10 -14.70 -2.92
CA GLU A 120 -8.08 -14.49 -1.86
C GLU A 120 -7.56 -13.54 -0.78
N GLY A 121 -8.48 -12.99 0.01
CA GLY A 121 -8.21 -12.25 1.22
C GLY A 121 -9.43 -11.50 1.72
N ALA A 122 -9.22 -10.53 2.60
CA ALA A 122 -10.28 -9.64 3.06
C ALA A 122 -10.15 -8.25 2.46
N ARG A 123 -11.30 -7.68 2.08
CA ARG A 123 -11.47 -6.27 1.74
C ARG A 123 -12.27 -5.58 2.84
N VAL A 124 -11.66 -4.56 3.43
CA VAL A 124 -12.29 -3.69 4.43
C VAL A 124 -12.48 -2.30 3.84
N VAL A 125 -13.71 -1.79 3.89
CA VAL A 125 -14.05 -0.44 3.39
C VAL A 125 -14.46 0.45 4.56
N ARG A 126 -13.87 1.64 4.66
CA ARG A 126 -14.25 2.64 5.67
C ARG A 126 -15.26 3.65 5.15
N SER A 127 -15.79 4.50 6.02
CA SER A 127 -16.81 5.51 5.69
C SER A 127 -16.46 6.43 4.54
N SER A 128 -15.18 6.75 4.33
CA SER A 128 -14.74 7.58 3.19
C SER A 128 -14.58 6.79 1.88
N GLY A 129 -15.04 5.55 1.80
CA GLY A 129 -14.88 4.67 0.63
C GLY A 129 -13.48 4.08 0.43
N ALA A 130 -12.50 4.46 1.24
CA ALA A 130 -11.14 3.93 1.15
C ALA A 130 -11.12 2.43 1.49
N ARG A 131 -10.37 1.66 0.69
CA ARG A 131 -10.28 0.20 0.74
C ARG A 131 -8.95 -0.23 1.31
N PHE A 132 -8.98 -1.22 2.19
CA PHE A 132 -7.80 -1.84 2.80
C PHE A 132 -7.92 -3.34 2.59
N VAL A 133 -6.81 -3.96 2.22
CA VAL A 133 -6.78 -5.35 1.78
C VAL A 133 -5.63 -6.05 2.48
N ASP A 134 -5.90 -7.28 2.90
CA ASP A 134 -4.87 -8.27 3.17
C ASP A 134 -5.22 -9.56 2.43
N ARG A 135 -4.21 -10.35 2.05
CA ARG A 135 -4.37 -11.53 1.21
C ARG A 135 -4.07 -12.81 1.99
N CYS A 136 -4.73 -13.90 1.62
CA CYS A 136 -4.45 -15.20 2.19
C CYS A 136 -3.02 -15.66 1.81
N GLY A 137 -2.36 -16.34 2.75
CA GLY A 137 -1.03 -16.93 2.63
C GLY A 137 -1.02 -18.39 3.05
#